data_AF-A0A2E0TNT2-F1
#
_entry.id   AF-A0A2E0TNT2-F1
#
_cell.length_a   1.000
_cell.length_b   1.000
_cell.length_c   1.000
_cell.angle_alpha   90.00
_cell.angle_beta   90.00
_cell.angle_gamma   90.00
#
_symmetry.space_group_name_H-M   'P 1'
#
loop_
_entity.id
_entity.type
_entity.pdbx_description
1 polymer ?
#
loop_
_entity_poly.entity_id
_entity_poly.type
_entity_poly.pdbx_seq_one_letter_code
_entity_poly.pdbx_strand_id
1 'polypeptide(L)'
;MLGFGEVLICAGVVVVLVLGGAVAFIAFRKANPPRPPAPPGQGPPVPAPTSRSVTFFLRFEGREDEQYVRDLAQRHGALRSATEAREAALDVVRAAPTATHVWAGPASEAPHGPGVARSGLPGGVVLGFQVHATTPMDTVADDQDLGAVVARLRQIAAWTDPQFAGAELRLAQASVDAQAPPLVAVRKDSRPGHQLCAYCGQAFLAHDTRCPNCGARASR
;
A
#
# COMPACT_ATOMS: atom_id res chain seq x y z
N MET A 1 10.84 54.47 35.92
CA MET A 1 11.52 53.55 36.85
C MET A 1 10.51 52.46 37.20
N LEU A 2 10.64 51.27 36.61
CA LEU A 2 9.80 50.12 36.97
C LEU A 2 10.16 49.73 38.41
N GLY A 3 9.14 49.62 39.28
CA GLY A 3 9.35 49.29 40.68
C GLY A 3 9.91 47.87 40.83
N PHE A 4 10.74 47.64 41.86
CA PHE A 4 11.43 46.36 42.09
C PHE A 4 10.48 45.13 42.06
N GLY A 5 9.20 45.31 42.41
CA GLY A 5 8.16 44.26 42.31
C GLY A 5 7.68 43.94 40.89
N GLU A 6 7.70 44.92 39.98
CA GLU A 6 7.27 44.76 38.59
C GLU A 6 8.30 43.96 37.76
N VAL A 7 9.58 44.11 38.10
CA VAL A 7 10.68 43.34 37.49
C VAL A 7 10.60 41.85 37.86
N LEU A 8 10.20 41.52 39.09
CA LEU A 8 10.04 40.13 39.55
C LEU A 8 8.86 39.42 38.87
N ILE A 9 7.76 40.14 38.65
CA ILE A 9 6.58 39.58 37.96
C ILE A 9 6.92 39.31 36.48
N CYS A 10 7.57 40.26 35.80
CA CYS A 10 8.01 40.07 34.42
C CYS A 10 9.01 38.90 34.29
N ALA A 11 9.96 38.78 35.22
CA ALA A 11 10.90 37.66 35.22
C ALA A 11 10.19 36.31 35.44
N GLY A 12 9.21 36.24 36.35
CA GLY A 12 8.42 35.04 36.60
C GLY A 12 7.62 34.59 35.38
N VAL A 13 6.96 35.52 34.69
CA VAL A 13 6.17 35.21 33.47
C VAL A 13 7.07 34.71 32.35
N VAL A 14 8.24 35.31 32.15
CA VAL A 14 9.19 34.86 31.11
C VAL A 14 9.70 33.45 31.41
N VAL A 15 10.02 33.13 32.67
CA VAL A 15 10.46 31.78 33.05
C VAL A 15 9.37 30.74 32.80
N VAL A 16 8.11 31.05 33.14
CA VAL A 16 6.98 30.15 32.88
C VAL A 16 6.74 29.95 31.38
N LEU A 17 6.85 31.00 30.56
CA LEU A 17 6.70 30.89 29.11
C LEU A 17 7.83 30.06 28.47
N VAL A 18 9.07 30.24 28.93
CA VAL A 18 10.22 29.46 28.43
C VAL A 18 10.10 27.99 28.82
N LEU A 19 9.75 27.70 30.07
CA LEU A 19 9.56 26.33 30.54
C LEU A 19 8.35 25.66 29.86
N GLY A 20 7.23 26.37 29.71
CA GLY A 20 6.06 25.88 28.98
C GLY A 20 6.35 25.60 27.51
N GLY A 21 7.08 26.50 26.84
CA GLY A 21 7.52 26.32 25.45
C GLY A 21 8.46 25.13 25.26
N ALA A 22 9.39 24.91 26.20
CA ALA A 22 10.30 23.76 26.16
C ALA A 22 9.55 22.43 26.32
N VAL A 23 8.58 22.37 27.24
CA VAL A 23 7.75 21.17 27.44
C VAL A 23 6.89 20.87 26.21
N ALA A 24 6.27 21.90 25.61
CA ALA A 24 5.49 21.76 24.38
C ALA A 24 6.36 21.29 23.20
N PHE A 25 7.58 21.81 23.07
CA PHE A 25 8.53 21.42 22.04
C PHE A 25 8.98 19.95 22.19
N ILE A 26 9.24 19.51 23.42
CA ILE A 26 9.61 18.11 23.71
C ILE A 26 8.43 17.17 23.41
N ALA A 27 7.21 17.55 23.81
CA ALA A 27 6.01 16.78 23.51
C ALA A 27 5.75 16.68 21.99
N PHE A 28 5.96 17.77 21.25
CA PHE A 28 5.83 17.80 19.80
C PHE A 28 6.88 16.92 19.10
N ARG A 29 8.14 16.94 19.57
CA ARG A 29 9.19 16.04 19.06
C ARG A 29 8.94 14.57 19.35
N LYS A 30 8.30 14.26 20.47
CA LYS A 30 7.93 12.87 20.81
C LYS A 30 6.77 12.36 19.95
N ALA A 31 5.86 13.25 19.55
CA ALA A 31 4.76 12.93 18.62
C ALA A 31 5.23 12.80 17.16
N ASN A 32 6.28 13.53 16.77
CA ASN A 32 6.85 13.52 15.42
C ASN A 32 8.35 13.14 15.48
N PRO A 33 8.69 11.86 15.66
CA PRO A 33 10.08 11.43 15.58
C PRO A 33 10.63 11.81 14.19
N PRO A 34 11.81 12.45 14.12
CA PRO A 34 12.44 12.74 12.83
C PRO A 34 12.65 11.41 12.09
N ARG A 35 12.12 11.35 10.87
CA ARG A 35 12.30 10.21 9.97
C ARG A 35 13.80 9.90 9.89
N PRO A 36 14.23 8.64 10.12
CA PRO A 36 15.64 8.30 10.02
C PRO A 36 16.17 8.73 8.65
N PRO A 37 17.39 9.28 8.58
CA PRO A 37 17.97 9.70 7.32
C PRO A 37 18.01 8.51 6.36
N ALA A 38 17.56 8.73 5.13
CA ALA A 38 17.58 7.71 4.09
C ALA A 38 19.02 7.19 3.90
N PRO A 39 19.19 5.87 3.70
CA PRO A 39 20.51 5.31 3.45
C PRO A 39 21.16 6.00 2.23
N PRO A 40 22.48 6.27 2.27
CA PRO A 40 23.18 6.96 1.20
C PRO A 40 23.08 6.14 -0.10
N GLY A 41 22.39 6.69 -1.10
CA GLY A 41 22.17 6.05 -2.41
C GLY A 41 20.74 6.19 -2.97
N GLN A 42 19.77 6.60 -2.16
CA GLN A 42 18.44 6.94 -2.67
C GLN A 42 18.46 8.35 -3.27
N GLY A 43 18.38 8.43 -4.60
CA GLY A 43 18.04 9.67 -5.30
C GLY A 43 16.70 10.23 -4.79
N PRO A 44 16.32 11.46 -5.19
CA PRO A 44 15.03 12.02 -4.80
C PRO A 44 13.90 11.02 -5.11
N PRO A 45 12.92 10.86 -4.20
CA PRO A 45 11.83 9.91 -4.40
C PRO A 45 11.15 10.21 -5.72
N VAL A 46 11.13 9.22 -6.62
CA VAL A 46 10.46 9.34 -7.91
C VAL A 46 8.98 9.55 -7.63
N PRO A 47 8.35 10.65 -8.10
CA PRO A 47 6.93 10.87 -7.88
C PRO A 47 6.13 9.80 -8.60
N ALA A 48 5.05 9.34 -7.97
CA ALA A 48 4.14 8.40 -8.60
C ALA A 48 3.54 9.04 -9.88
N PRO A 49 3.44 8.29 -11.00
CA PRO A 49 2.68 8.72 -12.16
C PRO A 49 1.25 9.13 -11.78
N THR A 50 0.64 10.04 -12.53
CA THR A 50 -0.78 10.41 -12.36
C THR A 50 -1.59 9.94 -13.54
N SER A 51 -2.77 9.37 -13.28
CA SER A 51 -3.67 8.88 -14.32
C SER A 51 -5.12 8.90 -13.85
N ARG A 52 -6.06 9.08 -14.79
CA ARG A 52 -7.49 8.86 -14.53
C ARG A 52 -7.84 7.38 -14.51
N SER A 53 -7.00 6.53 -15.12
CA SER A 53 -7.22 5.10 -15.22
C SER A 53 -6.01 4.36 -14.69
N VAL A 54 -6.20 3.52 -13.69
CA VAL A 54 -5.13 2.80 -12.99
C VAL A 54 -5.45 1.32 -13.03
N THR A 55 -4.43 0.51 -13.26
CA THR A 55 -4.56 -0.94 -13.32
C THR A 55 -3.61 -1.56 -12.31
N PHE A 56 -4.13 -2.53 -11.56
CA PHE A 56 -3.39 -3.33 -10.60
C PHE A 56 -3.38 -4.77 -11.07
N PHE A 57 -2.21 -5.37 -11.12
CA PHE A 57 -2.07 -6.81 -11.26
C PHE A 57 -1.46 -7.36 -9.98
N LEU A 58 -2.12 -8.35 -9.37
CA LEU A 58 -1.64 -9.03 -8.18
C LEU A 58 -1.58 -10.53 -8.46
N ARG A 59 -0.42 -11.13 -8.25
CA ARG A 59 -0.21 -12.57 -8.39
C ARG A 59 -0.27 -13.26 -7.03
N PHE A 60 -1.02 -14.35 -6.99
CA PHE A 60 -1.22 -15.18 -5.82
C PHE A 60 -0.75 -16.60 -6.10
N GLU A 61 -0.14 -17.22 -5.10
CA GLU A 61 0.35 -18.60 -5.14
C GLU A 61 -0.16 -19.33 -3.91
N GLY A 62 -0.51 -20.61 -4.08
CA GLY A 62 -1.02 -21.43 -2.99
C GLY A 62 -2.49 -21.73 -3.17
N ARG A 63 -2.88 -22.98 -2.89
CA ARG A 63 -4.21 -23.50 -3.26
C ARG A 63 -5.37 -22.70 -2.68
N GLU A 64 -5.24 -22.23 -1.45
CA GLU A 64 -6.29 -21.46 -0.76
C GLU A 64 -6.41 -20.04 -1.31
N ASP A 65 -5.28 -19.32 -1.45
CA ASP A 65 -5.23 -17.98 -2.03
C ASP A 65 -5.71 -17.97 -3.49
N GLU A 66 -5.28 -18.96 -4.29
CA GLU A 66 -5.70 -19.10 -5.68
C GLU A 66 -7.20 -19.33 -5.81
N GLN A 67 -7.78 -20.17 -4.94
CA GLN A 67 -9.22 -20.42 -4.94
C GLN A 67 -10.00 -19.15 -4.53
N TYR A 68 -9.57 -18.49 -3.44
CA TYR A 68 -10.20 -17.27 -2.95
C TYR A 68 -10.24 -16.18 -4.03
N VAL A 69 -9.15 -16.01 -4.77
CA VAL A 69 -9.03 -14.99 -5.83
C VAL A 69 -9.88 -15.33 -7.05
N ARG A 70 -10.00 -16.62 -7.41
CA ARG A 70 -10.92 -17.06 -8.48
C ARG A 70 -12.36 -16.74 -8.12
N ASP A 71 -12.78 -17.04 -6.89
CA ASP A 71 -14.13 -16.76 -6.41
C ASP A 71 -14.41 -15.25 -6.39
N LEU A 72 -13.43 -14.46 -5.94
CA LEU A 72 -13.49 -13.00 -5.95
C LEU A 72 -13.70 -12.44 -7.36
N ALA A 73 -12.95 -12.92 -8.36
CA ALA A 73 -13.11 -12.50 -9.75
C ALA A 73 -14.47 -12.90 -10.34
N GLN A 74 -15.02 -14.05 -9.94
CA GLN A 74 -16.35 -14.48 -10.36
C GLN A 74 -17.46 -13.60 -9.78
N ARG A 75 -17.35 -13.23 -8.49
CA ARG A 75 -18.34 -12.35 -7.82
C ARG A 75 -18.39 -10.95 -8.42
N HIS A 76 -17.23 -10.42 -8.82
CA HIS A 76 -17.05 -9.02 -9.21
C HIS A 76 -16.75 -8.82 -10.70
N GLY A 77 -17.04 -9.81 -11.55
CA GLY A 77 -16.61 -9.84 -12.96
C GLY A 77 -17.15 -8.70 -13.85
N ALA A 78 -18.19 -7.99 -13.41
CA ALA A 78 -18.67 -6.76 -14.05
C ALA A 78 -19.07 -5.75 -12.98
N LEU A 79 -18.36 -4.61 -12.92
CA LEU A 79 -18.60 -3.54 -11.94
C LEU A 79 -19.27 -2.37 -12.66
N ARG A 80 -20.48 -2.03 -12.23
CA ARG A 80 -21.38 -1.06 -12.88
C ARG A 80 -21.62 0.19 -12.04
N SER A 81 -21.21 0.19 -10.77
CA SER A 81 -21.41 1.31 -9.85
C SER A 81 -20.18 1.54 -8.97
N ALA A 82 -20.10 2.72 -8.35
CA ALA A 82 -19.03 3.00 -7.40
C ALA A 82 -19.13 2.11 -6.16
N THR A 83 -20.35 1.77 -5.69
CA THR A 83 -20.55 0.82 -4.59
C THR A 83 -19.94 -0.54 -4.91
N GLU A 84 -20.22 -1.10 -6.07
CA GLU A 84 -19.64 -2.38 -6.51
C GLU A 84 -18.11 -2.28 -6.63
N ALA A 85 -17.60 -1.18 -7.20
CA ALA A 85 -16.16 -0.96 -7.31
C ALA A 85 -15.46 -0.84 -5.95
N ARG A 86 -16.12 -0.25 -4.95
CA ARG A 86 -15.62 -0.17 -3.58
C ARG A 86 -15.61 -1.52 -2.90
N GLU A 87 -16.67 -2.32 -3.06
CA GLU A 87 -16.74 -3.67 -2.52
C GLU A 87 -15.67 -4.57 -3.14
N ALA A 88 -15.51 -4.52 -4.47
CA ALA A 88 -14.42 -5.19 -5.16
C ALA A 88 -13.05 -4.73 -4.61
N ALA A 89 -12.81 -3.42 -4.49
CA ALA A 89 -11.57 -2.90 -3.95
C ALA A 89 -11.32 -3.37 -2.50
N LEU A 90 -12.35 -3.44 -1.64
CA LEU A 90 -12.23 -3.96 -0.27
C LEU A 90 -11.85 -5.45 -0.26
N ASP A 91 -12.45 -6.25 -1.12
CA ASP A 91 -12.11 -7.65 -1.26
C ASP A 91 -10.68 -7.83 -1.81
N VAL A 92 -10.25 -7.01 -2.77
CA VAL A 92 -8.87 -6.99 -3.24
C VAL A 92 -7.91 -6.56 -2.12
N VAL A 93 -8.27 -5.59 -1.28
CA VAL A 93 -7.47 -5.19 -0.10
C VAL A 93 -7.28 -6.34 0.88
N ARG A 94 -8.27 -7.22 1.03
CA ARG A 94 -8.19 -8.40 1.90
C ARG A 94 -7.28 -9.48 1.32
N ALA A 95 -7.32 -9.69 0.01
CA ALA A 95 -6.44 -10.63 -0.69
C ALA A 95 -4.98 -10.13 -0.74
N ALA A 96 -4.79 -8.85 -1.08
CA ALA A 96 -3.52 -8.27 -1.47
C ALA A 96 -2.32 -8.60 -0.56
N PRO A 97 -2.42 -8.67 0.79
CA PRO A 97 -1.30 -9.03 1.65
C PRO A 97 -0.61 -10.38 1.34
N THR A 98 -1.31 -11.33 0.72
CA THR A 98 -0.74 -12.64 0.33
C THR A 98 -0.15 -12.64 -1.08
N ALA A 99 -0.28 -11.54 -1.82
CA ALA A 99 0.28 -11.42 -3.16
C ALA A 99 1.81 -11.58 -3.14
N THR A 100 2.35 -12.30 -4.13
CA THR A 100 3.77 -12.55 -4.27
C THR A 100 4.43 -11.63 -5.28
N HIS A 101 3.67 -11.19 -6.29
CA HIS A 101 4.13 -10.25 -7.31
C HIS A 101 3.04 -9.24 -7.64
N VAL A 102 3.45 -8.03 -7.98
CA VAL A 102 2.53 -6.92 -8.28
C VAL A 102 3.02 -6.10 -9.46
N TRP A 103 2.08 -5.46 -10.15
CA TRP A 103 2.32 -4.27 -10.95
C TRP A 103 1.16 -3.29 -10.71
N ALA A 104 1.43 -1.99 -10.58
CA ALA A 104 0.39 -0.98 -10.34
C ALA A 104 0.71 0.34 -11.04
N GLY A 105 0.09 0.58 -12.19
CA GLY A 105 0.42 1.74 -13.03
C GLY A 105 -0.75 2.29 -13.82
N PRO A 106 -0.49 3.33 -14.64
CA PRO A 106 -1.47 3.89 -15.57
C PRO A 106 -2.00 2.82 -16.52
N ALA A 107 -3.32 2.79 -16.77
CA ALA A 107 -3.91 1.81 -17.68
C ALA A 107 -3.38 1.92 -19.13
N SER A 108 -2.83 3.08 -19.52
CA SER A 108 -2.14 3.27 -20.80
C SER A 108 -0.90 2.39 -20.99
N GLU A 109 -0.29 1.93 -19.89
CA GLU A 109 0.85 1.02 -19.89
C GLU A 109 0.41 -0.46 -19.91
N ALA A 110 -0.90 -0.73 -19.79
CA ALA A 110 -1.51 -2.05 -19.87
C ALA A 110 -2.49 -2.10 -21.07
N PRO A 111 -2.02 -2.12 -22.32
CA PRO A 111 -2.85 -1.92 -23.52
C PRO A 111 -3.93 -3.00 -23.73
N HIS A 112 -3.77 -4.17 -23.11
CA HIS A 112 -4.73 -5.28 -23.16
C HIS A 112 -5.71 -5.30 -21.98
N GLY A 113 -5.75 -4.23 -21.17
CA GLY A 113 -6.61 -4.09 -20.01
C GLY A 113 -6.25 -5.06 -18.87
N PRO A 114 -7.15 -5.30 -17.90
CA PRO A 114 -6.87 -6.12 -16.73
C PRO A 114 -6.87 -7.63 -17.04
N GLY A 115 -7.03 -8.02 -18.31
CA GLY A 115 -7.11 -9.42 -18.73
C GLY A 115 -5.77 -10.08 -19.05
N VAL A 116 -4.67 -9.32 -19.15
CA VAL A 116 -3.36 -9.85 -19.58
C VAL A 116 -2.23 -9.21 -18.77
N ALA A 117 -1.38 -10.04 -18.18
CA ALA A 117 -0.21 -9.60 -17.42
C ALA A 117 0.98 -10.52 -17.69
N ARG A 118 2.20 -9.99 -17.58
CA ARG A 118 3.43 -10.78 -17.77
C ARG A 118 4.00 -11.19 -16.41
N SER A 119 3.77 -12.43 -15.99
CA SER A 119 4.36 -12.96 -14.75
C SER A 119 5.74 -13.60 -14.95
N GLY A 120 6.00 -14.19 -16.13
CA GLY A 120 7.23 -14.95 -16.40
C GLY A 120 7.43 -16.18 -15.51
N LEU A 121 6.42 -16.59 -14.74
CA LEU A 121 6.48 -17.66 -13.75
C LEU A 121 5.38 -18.70 -14.01
N PRO A 122 5.68 -20.00 -13.86
CA PRO A 122 4.68 -21.05 -13.98
C PRO A 122 3.71 -21.03 -12.80
N GLY A 123 2.43 -21.34 -13.06
CA GLY A 123 1.40 -21.47 -12.04
C GLY A 123 1.04 -20.16 -11.30
N GLY A 124 0.22 -20.30 -10.26
CA GLY A 124 -0.43 -19.18 -9.58
C GLY A 124 -1.57 -18.57 -10.41
N VAL A 125 -2.28 -17.63 -9.79
CA VAL A 125 -3.33 -16.84 -10.45
C VAL A 125 -2.97 -15.37 -10.41
N VAL A 126 -3.29 -14.64 -11.48
CA VAL A 126 -3.12 -13.19 -11.54
C VAL A 126 -4.50 -12.56 -11.56
N LEU A 127 -4.74 -11.64 -10.63
CA LEU A 127 -5.93 -10.82 -10.59
C LEU A 127 -5.59 -9.46 -11.21
N GLY A 128 -6.31 -9.08 -12.26
CA GLY A 128 -6.26 -7.73 -12.82
C GLY A 128 -7.45 -6.92 -12.33
N PHE A 129 -7.19 -5.76 -11.76
CA PHE A 129 -8.19 -4.78 -11.35
C PHE A 129 -7.90 -3.45 -12.03
N GLN A 130 -8.76 -3.04 -12.94
CA GLN A 130 -8.67 -1.74 -13.60
C GLN A 130 -9.78 -0.84 -13.08
N VAL A 131 -9.42 0.39 -12.73
CA VAL A 131 -10.36 1.41 -12.27
C VAL A 131 -10.20 2.69 -13.07
N HIS A 132 -11.32 3.34 -13.31
CA HIS A 132 -11.42 4.61 -13.99
C HIS A 132 -12.07 5.62 -13.04
N ALA A 133 -11.39 6.73 -12.81
CA ALA A 133 -11.92 7.86 -12.09
C ALA A 133 -12.21 9.05 -13.00
N THR A 134 -13.10 9.90 -12.51
CA THR A 134 -13.44 11.18 -13.15
C THR A 134 -12.31 12.20 -13.05
N THR A 135 -11.46 12.09 -12.02
CA THR A 135 -10.29 12.95 -11.79
C THR A 135 -8.98 12.15 -11.80
N PRO A 136 -7.84 12.74 -12.24
CA PRO A 136 -6.55 12.10 -12.14
C PRO A 136 -6.21 11.72 -10.70
N MET A 137 -5.62 10.55 -10.51
CA MET A 137 -5.09 10.09 -9.23
C MET A 137 -3.64 9.65 -9.41
N ASP A 138 -2.86 9.76 -8.34
CA ASP A 138 -1.54 9.16 -8.29
C ASP A 138 -1.66 7.61 -8.37
N THR A 139 -0.71 6.96 -9.05
CA THR A 139 -0.55 5.51 -9.04
C THR A 139 0.33 5.08 -7.87
N VAL A 140 1.09 3.99 -8.02
CA VAL A 140 2.12 3.57 -7.06
C VAL A 140 3.49 3.97 -7.63
N ALA A 141 4.39 4.49 -6.77
CA ALA A 141 5.75 4.87 -7.17
C ALA A 141 6.72 3.70 -7.15
N ASP A 142 6.49 2.72 -6.27
CA ASP A 142 7.27 1.51 -6.09
C ASP A 142 6.33 0.33 -5.88
N ASP A 143 6.13 -0.48 -6.92
CA ASP A 143 5.23 -1.64 -6.89
C ASP A 143 5.72 -2.76 -5.97
N GLN A 144 7.00 -2.75 -5.60
CA GLN A 144 7.53 -3.71 -4.63
C GLN A 144 7.10 -3.39 -3.19
N ASP A 145 6.62 -2.17 -2.93
CA ASP A 145 5.99 -1.77 -1.68
C ASP A 145 4.51 -2.15 -1.68
N LEU A 146 4.21 -3.36 -1.20
CA LEU A 146 2.84 -3.87 -1.13
C LEU A 146 1.96 -3.02 -0.19
N GLY A 147 2.56 -2.34 0.80
CA GLY A 147 1.87 -1.39 1.66
C GLY A 147 1.32 -0.19 0.89
N ALA A 148 2.09 0.35 -0.04
CA ALA A 148 1.67 1.45 -0.91
C ALA A 148 0.55 1.01 -1.87
N VAL A 149 0.65 -0.19 -2.44
CA VAL A 149 -0.39 -0.78 -3.30
C VAL A 149 -1.71 -0.93 -2.53
N VAL A 150 -1.66 -1.52 -1.33
CA VAL A 150 -2.84 -1.69 -0.47
C VAL A 150 -3.41 -0.35 -0.04
N ALA A 151 -2.58 0.66 0.25
CA ALA A 151 -3.04 2.00 0.57
C ALA A 151 -3.82 2.62 -0.59
N ARG A 152 -3.37 2.43 -1.84
CA ARG A 152 -4.10 2.91 -3.03
C ARG A 152 -5.43 2.19 -3.21
N LEU A 153 -5.46 0.87 -3.05
CA LEU A 153 -6.71 0.10 -3.09
C LEU A 153 -7.70 0.53 -2.00
N ARG A 154 -7.21 0.88 -0.81
CA ARG A 154 -8.06 1.44 0.28
C ARG A 154 -8.63 2.82 -0.07
N GLN A 155 -7.91 3.65 -0.81
CA GLN A 155 -8.45 4.92 -1.30
C GLN A 155 -9.59 4.71 -2.29
N ILE A 156 -9.45 3.71 -3.19
CA ILE A 156 -10.51 3.32 -4.13
C ILE A 156 -11.73 2.77 -3.37
N ALA A 157 -11.51 1.93 -2.36
CA ALA A 157 -12.57 1.44 -1.48
C ALA A 157 -13.35 2.56 -0.74
N ALA A 158 -12.74 3.73 -0.59
CA ALA A 158 -13.33 4.92 0.01
C ALA A 158 -13.98 5.88 -1.00
N TRP A 159 -14.09 5.51 -2.28
CA TRP A 159 -14.69 6.36 -3.30
C TRP A 159 -16.17 6.68 -3.03
N THR A 160 -16.61 7.77 -3.66
CA THR A 160 -18.00 8.19 -3.78
C THR A 160 -18.40 8.13 -5.25
N ASP A 161 -19.71 8.10 -5.52
CA ASP A 161 -20.22 8.02 -6.91
C ASP A 161 -19.61 9.04 -7.88
N PRO A 162 -19.40 10.33 -7.50
CA PRO A 162 -18.80 11.31 -8.42
C PRO A 162 -17.35 11.03 -8.82
N GLN A 163 -16.64 10.19 -8.06
CA GLN A 163 -15.24 9.85 -8.32
C GLN A 163 -15.13 8.68 -9.32
N PHE A 164 -16.21 7.92 -9.53
CA PHE A 164 -16.22 6.70 -10.32
C PHE A 164 -16.60 6.97 -11.77
N ALA A 165 -15.81 6.44 -12.70
CA ALA A 165 -16.12 6.43 -14.13
C ALA A 165 -16.27 5.01 -14.70
N GLY A 166 -15.77 4.00 -14.00
CA GLY A 166 -15.84 2.59 -14.42
C GLY A 166 -14.84 1.73 -13.66
N ALA A 167 -15.07 0.43 -13.61
CA ALA A 167 -14.09 -0.52 -13.11
C ALA A 167 -14.30 -1.90 -13.74
N GLU A 168 -13.24 -2.69 -13.76
CA GLU A 168 -13.25 -4.04 -14.26
C GLU A 168 -12.31 -4.89 -13.42
N LEU A 169 -12.80 -6.06 -12.99
CA LEU A 169 -12.02 -7.03 -12.24
C LEU A 169 -12.10 -8.38 -12.94
N ARG A 170 -10.95 -9.01 -13.21
CA ARG A 170 -10.90 -10.33 -13.83
C ARG A 170 -9.60 -11.05 -13.53
N LEU A 171 -9.61 -12.35 -13.81
CA LEU A 171 -8.37 -13.11 -13.86
C LEU A 171 -7.60 -12.74 -15.12
N ALA A 172 -6.37 -12.28 -14.94
CA ALA A 172 -5.46 -12.01 -16.03
C ALA A 172 -4.82 -13.33 -16.50
N GLN A 173 -4.74 -13.50 -17.81
CA GLN A 173 -3.92 -14.54 -18.40
C GLN A 173 -2.45 -14.18 -18.19
N ALA A 174 -1.70 -15.10 -17.59
CA ALA A 174 -0.25 -15.00 -17.52
C ALA A 174 0.31 -15.20 -18.94
N SER A 175 0.73 -14.11 -19.57
CA SER A 175 1.21 -14.09 -20.94
C SER A 175 2.73 -13.94 -21.00
N VAL A 176 3.31 -14.42 -22.09
CA VAL A 176 4.71 -14.14 -22.48
C VAL A 176 4.80 -12.88 -23.35
N ASP A 177 3.68 -12.21 -23.61
CA ASP A 177 3.60 -11.00 -24.40
C ASP A 177 4.53 -9.92 -23.85
N ALA A 178 5.45 -9.45 -24.69
CA ALA A 178 6.42 -8.43 -24.34
C ALA A 178 5.76 -7.08 -24.03
N GLN A 179 4.56 -6.83 -24.54
CA GLN A 179 3.80 -5.58 -24.36
C GLN A 179 2.95 -5.57 -23.08
N ALA A 180 2.74 -6.71 -22.43
CA ALA A 180 2.04 -6.76 -21.15
C ALA A 180 2.96 -6.31 -19.99
N PRO A 181 2.43 -5.61 -18.98
CA PRO A 181 3.22 -5.16 -17.85
C PRO A 181 3.90 -6.32 -17.09
N PRO A 182 5.21 -6.24 -16.80
CA PRO A 182 5.90 -7.22 -15.98
C PRO A 182 5.49 -7.09 -14.51
N LEU A 183 5.16 -8.21 -13.89
CA LEU A 183 5.00 -8.26 -12.43
C LEU A 183 6.37 -8.27 -11.76
N VAL A 184 6.51 -7.49 -10.69
CA VAL A 184 7.71 -7.47 -9.84
C VAL A 184 7.43 -8.19 -8.53
N ALA A 185 8.45 -8.88 -8.00
CA ALA A 185 8.33 -9.53 -6.69
C ALA A 185 8.18 -8.49 -5.58
N VAL A 186 7.22 -8.70 -4.68
CA VAL A 186 6.99 -7.78 -3.55
C VAL A 186 8.08 -7.95 -2.50
N ARG A 187 8.50 -6.85 -1.87
CA ARG A 187 9.41 -6.94 -0.73
C ARG A 187 8.69 -7.55 0.46
N LYS A 188 9.30 -8.54 1.10
CA LYS A 188 8.69 -9.31 2.20
C LYS A 188 8.37 -8.45 3.42
N ASP A 189 9.17 -7.42 3.69
CA ASP A 189 9.02 -6.46 4.79
C ASP A 189 7.90 -5.43 4.55
N SER A 190 7.49 -5.22 3.30
CA SER A 190 6.40 -4.30 2.94
C SER A 190 4.99 -4.90 3.09
N ARG A 191 4.89 -6.21 3.34
CA ARG A 191 3.61 -6.92 3.36
C ARG A 191 2.77 -6.54 4.58
N PRO A 192 1.59 -5.92 4.41
CA PRO A 192 0.77 -5.53 5.54
C PRO A 192 0.35 -6.75 6.38
N GLY A 193 0.37 -6.61 7.70
CA GLY A 193 -0.05 -7.67 8.62
C GLY A 193 0.91 -8.87 8.71
N HIS A 194 2.10 -8.78 8.11
CA HIS A 194 3.14 -9.79 8.21
C HIS A 194 4.31 -9.30 9.06
N GLN A 195 5.04 -10.25 9.62
CA GLN A 195 6.33 -10.05 10.29
C GLN A 195 7.39 -10.93 9.61
N LEU A 196 8.65 -10.53 9.71
CA LEU A 196 9.77 -11.33 9.19
C LEU A 196 10.32 -12.24 10.29
N CYS A 197 10.55 -13.50 9.94
CA CYS A 197 11.28 -14.40 10.82
C CYS A 197 12.72 -13.93 10.95
N ALA A 198 13.15 -13.61 12.18
CA ALA A 198 14.53 -13.19 12.47
C ALA A 198 15.59 -14.24 12.10
N TYR A 199 15.21 -15.51 11.97
CA TYR A 199 16.12 -16.60 11.63
C TYR A 199 16.23 -16.84 10.11
N CYS A 200 15.12 -17.05 9.41
CA CYS A 200 15.13 -17.43 7.99
C CYS A 200 14.65 -16.33 7.03
N GLY A 201 14.27 -15.15 7.54
CA GLY A 201 13.80 -14.03 6.73
C GLY A 201 12.46 -14.27 6.02
N GLN A 202 11.74 -15.33 6.37
CA GLN A 202 10.44 -15.61 5.78
C GLN A 202 9.36 -14.70 6.38
N ALA A 203 8.53 -14.11 5.52
CA ALA A 203 7.33 -13.39 5.96
C ALA A 203 6.24 -14.38 6.37
N PHE A 204 5.60 -14.11 7.50
CA PHE A 204 4.46 -14.87 8.01
C PHE A 204 3.53 -13.95 8.79
N LEU A 205 2.31 -14.40 9.12
CA LEU A 205 1.29 -13.52 9.69
C LEU A 205 1.73 -13.00 11.07
N ALA A 206 1.47 -11.72 11.35
CA ALA A 206 1.92 -11.08 12.58
C ALA A 206 1.31 -11.69 13.86
N HIS A 207 0.16 -12.35 13.75
CA HIS A 207 -0.48 -13.04 14.88
C HIS A 207 0.05 -14.45 15.13
N ASP A 208 0.82 -15.02 14.20
CA ASP A 208 1.43 -16.32 14.39
C ASP A 208 2.57 -16.23 15.40
N THR A 209 2.66 -17.21 16.29
CA THR A 209 3.69 -17.25 17.35
C THR A 209 4.96 -17.97 16.93
N ARG A 210 4.93 -18.68 15.79
CA ARG A 210 6.04 -19.44 15.22
C ARG A 210 6.07 -19.30 13.70
N CYS A 211 7.27 -19.26 13.14
CA CYS A 211 7.46 -19.26 11.69
C CYS A 211 7.04 -20.63 11.11
N PRO A 212 6.13 -20.68 10.14
CA PRO A 212 5.69 -21.93 9.52
C PRO A 212 6.79 -22.63 8.72
N ASN A 213 7.83 -21.91 8.31
CA ASN A 213 8.93 -22.44 7.50
C ASN A 213 10.02 -23.13 8.33
N CYS A 214 10.46 -22.52 9.44
CA CYS A 214 11.58 -23.04 10.24
C CYS A 214 11.25 -23.34 11.70
N GLY A 215 10.01 -23.10 12.15
CA GLY A 215 9.57 -23.33 13.53
C GLY A 215 10.11 -22.34 14.56
N ALA A 216 10.96 -21.37 14.16
CA ALA A 216 11.50 -20.35 15.05
C ALA A 216 10.37 -19.50 15.67
N ARG A 217 10.53 -19.11 16.94
CA ARG A 217 9.55 -18.28 17.65
C ARG A 217 9.53 -16.86 17.07
N ALA A 218 8.36 -16.25 17.00
CA ALA A 218 8.22 -14.85 16.62
C ALA A 218 9.02 -13.96 17.59
N SER A 219 9.90 -13.12 17.04
CA SER A 219 10.59 -12.07 17.78
C SER A 219 9.64 -10.89 17.92
N ARG A 220 9.22 -10.59 19.16
CA ARG A 220 8.48 -9.36 19.46
C ARG A 220 9.40 -8.15 19.46
#